data_AF-A0A9W4T7K0-F1
#
_entry.id   AF-A0A9W4T7K0-F1
#
_cell.length_a   1.000
_cell.length_b   1.000
_cell.length_c   1.000
_cell.angle_alpha   90.00
_cell.angle_beta   90.00
_cell.angle_gamma   90.00
#
_symmetry.space_group_name_H-M   'P 1'
#
loop_
_entity.id
_entity.type
_entity.pdbx_description
1 polymer ?
#
loop_
_entity_poly.entity_id
_entity_poly.type
_entity_poly.pdbx_seq_one_letter_code
_entity_poly.pdbx_strand_id
1 'polypeptide(L)' 'IRRPDFLKTLDHPTGLELDIYYPQYGFATEVQGEQHKRYIEFFHGGDLNNFIKQQARDQLKKE' A
#
# COMPACT_ATOMS: atom_id res chain seq x y z
N ILE A 1 -5.54 -12.41 -7.95
CA ILE A 1 -6.46 -11.42 -7.32
C ILE A 1 -6.43 -10.17 -8.19
N ARG A 2 -7.57 -9.74 -8.75
CA ARG A 2 -7.64 -8.52 -9.58
C ARG A 2 -7.51 -7.31 -8.66
N ARG A 3 -6.56 -6.40 -8.91
CA ARG A 3 -6.47 -5.12 -8.20
C ARG A 3 -7.50 -4.15 -8.78
N PRO A 4 -8.10 -3.27 -7.96
CA PRO A 4 -9.10 -2.33 -8.44
C PRO A 4 -8.48 -1.30 -9.40
N ASP A 5 -9.27 -0.90 -10.41
CA ASP A 5 -8.83 0.04 -11.45
C ASP A 5 -8.61 1.46 -10.89
N PHE A 6 -9.29 1.84 -9.79
CA PHE A 6 -9.18 3.17 -9.19
C PHE A 6 -7.83 3.44 -8.49
N LEU A 7 -7.02 2.41 -8.23
CA LEU A 7 -5.67 2.57 -7.68
C LEU A 7 -4.58 2.59 -8.75
N LYS A 8 -4.96 2.57 -10.04
CA LYS A 8 -4.00 2.64 -11.14
C LYS A 8 -3.54 4.08 -11.32
N THR A 9 -2.23 4.27 -11.34
CA THR A 9 -1.59 5.54 -11.69
C THR A 9 -0.66 5.32 -12.90
N LEU A 10 -0.13 6.41 -13.47
CA LEU A 10 0.89 6.31 -14.52
C LEU A 10 2.11 5.49 -14.06
N ASP A 11 2.53 5.66 -12.81
CA ASP A 11 3.65 4.92 -12.20
C ASP A 11 3.25 3.51 -11.73
N HIS A 12 1.95 3.27 -11.54
CA HIS A 12 1.40 1.99 -11.07
C HIS A 12 0.27 1.51 -12.00
N PRO A 13 0.58 1.06 -13.23
CA PRO A 13 -0.43 0.66 -14.22
C PRO A 13 -1.25 -0.56 -13.79
N THR A 14 -0.73 -1.36 -12.85
CA THR A 14 -1.42 -2.52 -12.25
C THR A 14 -2.15 -2.20 -10.95
N GLY A 15 -2.05 -0.95 -10.47
CA GLY A 15 -2.65 -0.49 -9.22
C GLY A 15 -1.76 -0.68 -7.99
N LEU A 16 -1.91 0.22 -7.02
CA LEU A 16 -1.28 0.10 -5.70
C LEU A 16 -1.73 -1.17 -4.98
N GLU A 17 -0.84 -1.70 -4.13
CA GLU A 17 -1.11 -2.88 -3.31
C GLU A 17 -2.06 -2.53 -2.16
N LEU A 18 -2.95 -3.46 -1.82
CA LEU A 18 -3.94 -3.33 -0.75
C LEU A 18 -3.73 -4.47 0.25
N ASP A 19 -3.86 -4.19 1.54
CA ASP A 19 -3.73 -5.23 2.57
C ASP A 19 -4.84 -6.29 2.44
N ILE A 20 -6.09 -5.84 2.40
CA ILE A 20 -7.26 -6.71 2.23
C ILE A 20 -8.20 -6.08 1.21
N TYR A 21 -8.46 -6.78 0.11
CA TYR A 21 -9.39 -6.33 -0.92
C TYR A 21 -10.57 -7.30 -1.06
N TYR A 22 -11.80 -6.76 -1.06
CA TYR A 22 -13.04 -7.51 -1.28
C TYR A 22 -13.69 -7.11 -2.62
N PRO A 23 -13.31 -7.78 -3.74
CA PRO A 23 -13.80 -7.41 -5.07
C PRO A 23 -15.31 -7.44 -5.19
N GLN A 24 -15.96 -8.40 -4.51
CA GLN A 24 -17.42 -8.58 -4.57
C GLN A 24 -18.19 -7.37 -4.03
N TYR A 25 -17.63 -6.68 -3.04
CA TYR A 25 -18.27 -5.54 -2.36
C TYR A 25 -17.64 -4.20 -2.75
N GLY A 26 -16.61 -4.20 -3.60
CA GLY A 26 -15.97 -2.99 -4.09
C GLY A 26 -15.22 -2.17 -3.03
N PHE A 27 -14.87 -2.75 -1.88
CA PHE A 27 -14.11 -2.05 -0.84
C PHE A 27 -12.81 -2.77 -0.47
N ALA A 28 -11.91 -2.02 0.14
CA ALA A 28 -10.65 -2.49 0.68
C ALA A 28 -10.50 -2.06 2.14
N THR A 29 -9.68 -2.78 2.88
CA THR A 29 -9.30 -2.44 4.25
C THR A 29 -7.79 -2.37 4.31
N GLU A 30 -7.26 -1.24 4.80
CA GLU A 30 -5.84 -1.02 5.06
C GLU A 30 -5.61 -1.09 6.57
N VAL A 31 -4.67 -1.93 7.00
CA VAL A 31 -4.35 -2.16 8.40
C VAL A 31 -3.30 -1.14 8.82
N GLN A 32 -3.71 -0.15 9.61
CA GLN A 32 -2.83 0.91 10.13
C GLN A 32 -1.96 0.40 11.30
N GLY A 33 -0.97 -0.44 11.00
CA GLY A 33 0.03 -0.92 11.96
C GLY A 33 1.18 0.05 12.22
N GLU A 34 2.00 -0.24 13.24
CA GLU A 34 3.18 0.58 13.60
C GLU A 34 4.20 0.72 12.46
N GLN A 35 4.23 -0.24 11.52
CA GLN A 35 5.06 -0.21 10.31
C GLN A 35 4.79 1.00 9.40
N HIS A 36 3.60 1.61 9.47
CA HIS A 36 3.26 2.81 8.69
C HIS A 36 3.78 4.10 9.34
N LYS A 37 4.13 4.06 10.63
CA LYS A 37 4.60 5.23 11.39
C LYS A 37 6.12 5.22 11.58
N ARG A 38 6.72 4.04 11.72
CA ARG A 38 8.15 3.88 11.98
C ARG A 38 8.73 2.72 11.22
N TYR A 39 10.03 2.84 10.92
CA TYR A 39 10.81 1.77 10.36
C TYR A 39 10.89 0.58 11.34
N ILE A 40 10.43 -0.59 10.90
CA ILE A 40 10.62 -1.87 11.57
C ILE A 40 11.37 -2.81 10.61
N GLU A 41 12.56 -3.24 11.01
CA GLU A 41 13.47 -4.05 10.17
C GLU A 41 12.78 -5.28 9.56
N PHE A 42 11.96 -5.98 10.35
CA PHE A 42 11.21 -7.15 9.90
C PHE A 42 10.27 -6.84 8.72
N PHE A 43 9.59 -5.69 8.73
CA PHE A 43 8.62 -5.32 7.69
C PHE A 43 9.26 -4.63 6.47
N HIS A 44 10.47 -4.10 6.61
CA HIS A 44 11.17 -3.39 5.52
C HIS A 44 12.42 -4.13 5.01
N GLY A 45 12.67 -5.35 5.49
CA GLY A 45 13.73 -6.22 5.01
C GLY A 45 15.14 -5.65 5.22
N GLY A 46 15.35 -4.86 6.28
CA GLY A 46 16.66 -4.23 6.52
C GLY A 46 16.95 -2.97 5.69
N ASP A 47 16.04 -2.53 4.81
CA ASP A 47 16.26 -1.39 3.92
C ASP A 47 15.30 -0.22 4.22
N LEU A 48 15.86 0.90 4.68
CA LEU A 48 15.12 2.13 4.95
C LEU A 48 14.41 2.68 3.70
N ASN A 49 14.92 2.42 2.50
CA ASN A 49 14.27 2.85 1.26
C ASN A 49 12.92 2.17 1.05
N ASN A 50 12.74 0.95 1.55
CA ASN A 50 11.43 0.28 1.49
C ASN A 50 10.40 1.01 2.34
N PHE A 51 10.80 1.52 3.51
CA PHE A 51 9.94 2.34 4.36
C PHE A 51 9.60 3.70 3.72
N ILE A 52 10.58 4.38 3.12
CA ILE A 52 10.33 5.66 2.42
C ILE A 52 9.36 5.45 1.24
N LYS A 53 9.56 4.39 0.45
CA LYS A 53 8.66 4.02 -0.66
C LYS A 53 7.27 3.66 -0.14
N GLN A 54 7.17 2.99 1.00
CA GLN A 54 5.88 2.68 1.63
C GLN A 54 5.14 3.95 2.05
N GLN A 55 5.82 4.88 2.74
CA GLN A 55 5.22 6.17 3.11
C GLN A 55 4.71 6.96 1.89
N ALA A 56 5.47 6.98 0.80
CA ALA A 56 5.03 7.65 -0.43
C ALA A 56 3.74 7.03 -1.00
N ARG A 57 3.63 5.69 -1.00
CA ARG A 57 2.41 5.00 -1.45
C ARG A 57 1.23 5.25 -0.50
N ASP A 58 1.47 5.26 0.80
CA ASP A 58 0.42 5.51 1.80
C ASP A 58 -0.14 6.94 1.67
N GLN A 59 0.70 7.91 1.29
CA GLN A 59 0.26 9.27 0.99
C GLN A 59 -0.64 9.31 -0.26
N LEU A 60 -0.27 8.58 -1.32
CA LEU A 60 -1.07 8.48 -2.55
C LEU A 60 -2.44 7.80 -2.32
N LYS A 61 -2.55 6.88 -1.36
CA LYS A 61 -3.83 6.22 -1.02
C LYS A 61 -4.80 7.10 -0.21
N LYS A 62 -4.31 8.20 0.37
CA LYS A 62 -5.15 9.13 1.17
C LYS A 62 -5.84 10.19 0.32
N GLU A 63 -5.40 10.39 -0.92
CA GLU A 63 -5.99 11.31 -1.90
C GLU A 63 -7.17 10.66 -2.63
#